data_AF-A0A2V9AXB7-F1
#
_entry.id   AF-A0A2V9AXB7-F1
#
_cell.length_a   1.000
_cell.length_b   1.000
_cell.length_c   1.000
_cell.angle_alpha   90.00
_cell.angle_beta   90.00
_cell.angle_gamma   90.00
#
_symmetry.space_group_name_H-M   'P 1'
#
loop_
_entity.id
_entity.type
_entity.pdbx_description
1 polymer ?
#
loop_
_entity_poly.entity_id
_entity_poly.type
_entity_poly.pdbx_seq_one_letter_code
_entity_poly.pdbx_strand_id
1 'polypeptide(L)'
;MALLSKRAQRAFVAWSFGLGCCFGASGGRAQDKPASTPHADSKAANNAEFIAAADEVLQQMSEITGLKLLSPLKKSLRSREGIRAYVIKQMNEEKNPAERYADARTAEAFGLLPKGFDLDSFMVNVLTEQIEGLYDPKAQEFYIADWSAPDEQRMVMAHELTHALEDQHFHIEAWSRAAKPNEDAELARDAVLEGSAMAAMVDYLMLGTGRSLKDLPEFDPAILFDQLDMQNTPALKSAPPFIKDALIFPYISGLNFSAAVLKTAGWPALSAVFENPPVSTQQILHPALYKSGKTPATVLLPPLDKMLGKNWAKLDENILGEFGWKEVLKQFLGDDRGKTLAAAWDGDRYATYEQKETKKLILVTRLHLDSEEHAARFFGQYSETLEKKHSERSNLLRRPNFFQFDTPDGVAFLYCFGDSCVTMEGANRKLFDAFTRVLEWPSAPQPPEHPDAAKEKTAATLFFPTWQPAP
;
A
#
# COMPACT_ATOMS: atom_id res chain seq x y z
N MET A 1 2.69 -4.71 -2.06
CA MET A 1 2.22 -3.29 -2.02
C MET A 1 1.97 -2.78 -0.59
N ALA A 2 1.60 -3.66 0.35
CA ALA A 2 1.59 -3.37 1.79
C ALA A 2 2.97 -2.96 2.38
N LEU A 3 4.04 -2.88 1.58
CA LEU A 3 5.33 -2.22 1.89
C LEU A 3 5.17 -0.93 2.71
N LEU A 4 4.19 -0.09 2.36
CA LEU A 4 3.84 1.12 3.11
C LEU A 4 2.77 0.87 4.18
N SER A 5 1.73 0.12 3.84
CA SER A 5 0.60 -0.12 4.74
C SER A 5 1.03 -0.84 6.02
N LYS A 6 1.99 -1.77 5.99
CA LYS A 6 2.56 -2.43 7.19
C LYS A 6 3.32 -1.49 8.11
N ARG A 7 4.09 -0.56 7.53
CA ARG A 7 4.81 0.48 8.30
C ARG A 7 3.83 1.39 9.02
N ALA A 8 2.65 1.58 8.42
CA ALA A 8 1.53 2.25 9.04
C ALA A 8 0.80 1.36 10.06
N GLN A 9 0.28 0.19 9.69
CA GLN A 9 -0.90 -0.42 10.28
C GLN A 9 -0.70 -1.22 11.58
N ARG A 10 0.52 -1.58 11.99
CA ARG A 10 0.76 -1.93 13.43
C ARG A 10 0.79 -0.67 14.34
N ALA A 11 0.57 0.51 13.75
CA ALA A 11 0.33 1.79 14.39
C ALA A 11 -0.92 2.53 13.82
N PHE A 12 -1.55 2.07 12.72
CA PHE A 12 -2.76 2.64 12.08
C PHE A 12 -4.03 1.77 12.22
N VAL A 13 -3.94 0.46 12.54
CA VAL A 13 -5.04 -0.32 13.22
C VAL A 13 -5.26 0.17 14.66
N ALA A 14 -4.84 1.40 14.87
CA ALA A 14 -4.65 2.13 16.09
C ALA A 14 -4.54 3.65 15.78
N TRP A 15 -5.08 4.16 14.65
CA TRP A 15 -5.46 5.58 14.42
C TRP A 15 -6.29 5.68 13.13
N SER A 16 -7.41 6.38 13.21
CA SER A 16 -7.59 7.60 12.42
C SER A 16 -8.62 8.53 13.08
N PHE A 17 -8.57 9.81 12.70
CA PHE A 17 -9.34 10.97 13.18
C PHE A 17 -8.65 11.85 14.23
N GLY A 18 -8.71 13.15 13.99
CA GLY A 18 -8.05 14.18 14.80
C GLY A 18 -8.04 15.56 14.11
N LEU A 19 -9.22 16.12 13.83
CA LEU A 19 -9.41 17.48 13.29
C LEU A 19 -10.82 18.02 13.61
N GLY A 20 -11.03 18.42 14.86
CA GLY A 20 -12.20 19.20 15.26
C GLY A 20 -12.11 20.66 14.77
N CYS A 21 -13.06 21.11 13.95
CA CYS A 21 -13.04 22.49 13.43
C CYS A 21 -13.50 23.53 14.46
N CYS A 22 -12.58 24.36 14.95
CA CYS A 22 -12.91 25.56 15.73
C CYS A 22 -13.27 26.76 14.84
N PHE A 23 -14.56 27.01 14.63
CA PHE A 23 -15.04 28.30 14.11
C PHE A 23 -15.01 29.38 15.22
N GLY A 24 -14.16 30.39 15.07
CA GLY A 24 -13.94 31.44 16.09
C GLY A 24 -13.52 32.79 15.51
N ALA A 25 -14.41 33.45 14.76
CA ALA A 25 -14.09 34.72 14.09
C ALA A 25 -14.18 35.94 15.05
N SER A 26 -13.10 36.27 15.75
CA SER A 26 -12.95 37.58 16.42
C SER A 26 -11.50 38.08 16.42
N GLY A 27 -11.26 39.22 15.77
CA GLY A 27 -9.93 39.84 15.73
C GLY A 27 -9.66 40.68 16.98
N GLY A 28 -8.72 40.24 17.83
CA GLY A 28 -8.32 40.98 19.03
C GLY A 28 -6.84 40.76 19.38
N ARG A 29 -6.09 41.84 19.57
CA ARG A 29 -4.73 41.77 20.16
C ARG A 29 -4.83 41.42 21.65
N ALA A 30 -4.36 40.24 22.02
CA ALA A 30 -4.06 39.91 23.42
C ALA A 30 -2.60 40.25 23.74
N GLN A 31 -2.33 40.67 24.97
CA GLN A 31 -0.97 40.91 25.50
C GLN A 31 -0.53 39.71 26.34
N ASP A 32 0.78 39.48 26.44
CA ASP A 32 1.34 38.41 27.26
C ASP A 32 0.89 38.48 28.72
N LYS A 33 0.41 37.35 29.24
CA LYS A 33 0.36 37.05 30.67
C LYS A 33 1.07 35.72 30.92
N PRO A 34 1.83 35.59 32.02
CA PRO A 34 2.53 34.34 32.33
C PRO A 34 1.53 33.22 32.61
N ALA A 35 1.80 32.03 32.05
CA ALA A 35 0.97 30.86 32.25
C ALA A 35 1.03 30.35 33.70
N SER A 36 -0.13 30.09 34.30
CA SER A 36 -0.25 29.36 35.56
C SER A 36 -0.03 27.87 35.34
N THR A 37 0.78 27.23 36.19
CA THR A 37 0.97 25.78 36.20
C THR A 37 -0.35 25.03 36.40
N PRO A 38 -0.68 24.01 35.59
CA PRO A 38 -1.81 23.12 35.86
C PRO A 38 -1.65 22.41 37.21
N HIS A 39 -2.72 22.36 37.99
CA HIS A 39 -2.75 21.66 39.28
C HIS A 39 -2.95 20.15 39.06
N ALA A 40 -2.44 19.33 39.99
CA ALA A 40 -2.58 17.87 39.90
C ALA A 40 -4.05 17.41 39.81
N ASP A 41 -4.94 18.14 40.49
CA ASP A 41 -6.38 17.86 40.53
C ASP A 41 -7.04 17.92 39.15
N SER A 42 -6.61 18.80 38.25
CA SER A 42 -7.18 18.88 36.90
C SER A 42 -6.74 17.72 36.01
N LYS A 43 -5.55 17.13 36.24
CA LYS A 43 -5.13 15.91 35.53
C LYS A 43 -5.87 14.67 36.06
N ALA A 44 -6.21 14.64 37.35
CA ALA A 44 -7.05 13.59 37.92
C ALA A 44 -8.51 13.65 37.40
N ALA A 45 -9.09 14.85 37.32
CA ALA A 45 -10.43 15.07 36.76
C ALA A 45 -10.53 14.64 35.28
N ASN A 46 -9.65 15.17 34.42
CA ASN A 46 -9.62 14.82 32.99
C ASN A 46 -9.46 13.29 32.77
N ASN A 47 -8.65 12.61 33.59
CA ASN A 47 -8.52 11.15 33.51
C ASN A 47 -9.82 10.42 33.92
N ALA A 48 -10.60 10.93 34.87
CA ALA A 48 -11.89 10.34 35.24
C ALA A 48 -12.95 10.57 34.15
N GLU A 49 -12.98 11.77 33.56
CA GLU A 49 -13.85 12.15 32.44
C GLU A 49 -13.56 11.28 31.20
N PHE A 50 -12.28 11.12 30.84
CA PHE A 50 -11.82 10.19 29.81
C PHE A 50 -12.30 8.75 30.05
N ILE A 51 -12.07 8.19 31.24
CA ILE A 51 -12.42 6.80 31.54
C ILE A 51 -13.92 6.59 31.40
N ALA A 52 -14.74 7.53 31.89
CA ALA A 52 -16.20 7.47 31.80
C ALA A 52 -16.70 7.58 30.34
N ALA A 53 -16.20 8.55 29.56
CA ALA A 53 -16.55 8.68 28.15
C ALA A 53 -16.16 7.42 27.35
N ALA A 54 -14.99 6.84 27.63
CA ALA A 54 -14.56 5.62 26.98
C ALA A 54 -15.34 4.36 27.42
N ASP A 55 -15.91 4.30 28.63
CA ASP A 55 -16.85 3.23 29.01
C ASP A 55 -18.22 3.40 28.34
N GLU A 56 -18.70 4.64 28.22
CA GLU A 56 -19.94 4.96 27.52
C GLU A 56 -19.87 4.56 26.03
N VAL A 57 -18.80 4.98 25.34
CA VAL A 57 -18.59 4.68 23.92
C VAL A 57 -18.29 3.18 23.71
N LEU A 58 -17.58 2.50 24.62
CA LEU A 58 -17.35 1.05 24.53
C LEU A 58 -18.67 0.26 24.64
N GLN A 59 -19.58 0.66 25.53
CA GLN A 59 -20.91 0.08 25.62
C GLN A 59 -21.71 0.33 24.33
N GLN A 60 -21.67 1.55 23.79
CA GLN A 60 -22.32 1.91 22.53
C GLN A 60 -21.77 1.12 21.34
N MET A 61 -20.45 0.91 21.24
CA MET A 61 -19.85 0.05 20.19
C MET A 61 -20.23 -1.42 20.36
N SER A 62 -20.35 -1.90 21.61
CA SER A 62 -20.83 -3.26 21.89
C SER A 62 -22.28 -3.48 21.46
N GLU A 63 -23.12 -2.45 21.55
CA GLU A 63 -24.51 -2.46 21.11
C GLU A 63 -24.66 -2.35 19.58
N ILE A 64 -23.85 -1.50 18.93
CA ILE A 64 -23.81 -1.35 17.46
C ILE A 64 -23.33 -2.64 16.80
N THR A 65 -22.13 -3.10 17.17
CA THR A 65 -21.45 -4.24 16.52
C THR A 65 -22.03 -5.59 16.93
N GLY A 66 -22.71 -5.66 18.08
CA GLY A 66 -23.09 -6.91 18.74
C GLY A 66 -21.93 -7.67 19.41
N LEU A 67 -20.69 -7.18 19.28
CA LEU A 67 -19.52 -7.77 19.92
C LEU A 67 -19.49 -7.39 21.39
N LYS A 68 -19.67 -8.37 22.28
CA LYS A 68 -19.64 -8.16 23.73
C LYS A 68 -18.22 -8.00 24.25
N LEU A 69 -17.98 -7.09 25.17
CA LEU A 69 -16.74 -7.06 25.94
C LEU A 69 -16.58 -8.39 26.72
N LEU A 70 -15.51 -9.14 26.44
CA LEU A 70 -15.20 -10.44 27.04
C LEU A 70 -14.22 -10.31 28.21
N SER A 71 -13.32 -9.32 28.17
CA SER A 71 -12.36 -9.01 29.22
C SER A 71 -12.22 -7.50 29.45
N PRO A 72 -11.92 -7.03 30.69
CA PRO A 72 -11.76 -5.61 30.97
C PRO A 72 -10.65 -4.96 30.14
N LEU A 73 -11.02 -3.93 29.39
CA LEU A 73 -10.09 -3.14 28.57
C LEU A 73 -9.28 -2.17 29.45
N LYS A 74 -7.94 -2.19 29.31
CA LYS A 74 -7.08 -1.15 29.89
C LYS A 74 -7.26 0.14 29.08
N LYS A 75 -7.23 1.30 29.75
CA LYS A 75 -7.45 2.62 29.14
C LYS A 75 -6.52 3.64 29.78
N SER A 76 -5.71 4.38 29.01
CA SER A 76 -4.84 5.44 29.57
C SER A 76 -4.54 6.60 28.62
N LEU A 77 -4.38 7.81 29.16
CA LEU A 77 -3.97 9.00 28.42
C LEU A 77 -2.46 8.95 28.07
N ARG A 78 -2.06 9.37 26.86
CA ARG A 78 -0.66 9.39 26.39
C ARG A 78 -0.23 10.72 25.79
N SER A 79 0.98 11.16 26.17
CA SER A 79 1.64 12.31 25.54
C SER A 79 2.25 11.96 24.18
N ARG A 80 2.50 13.00 23.38
CA ARG A 80 2.99 12.88 22.00
C ARG A 80 4.35 12.19 21.89
N GLU A 81 5.19 12.29 22.91
CA GLU A 81 6.48 11.62 23.00
C GLU A 81 6.32 10.12 23.24
N GLY A 82 5.41 9.72 24.13
CA GLY A 82 5.09 8.30 24.37
C GLY A 82 4.45 7.65 23.14
N ILE A 83 3.62 8.42 22.44
CA ILE A 83 3.03 8.09 21.15
C ILE A 83 4.09 7.90 20.05
N ARG A 84 5.05 8.82 19.90
CA ARG A 84 6.16 8.69 18.94
C ARG A 84 7.07 7.50 19.29
N ALA A 85 7.31 7.24 20.57
CA ALA A 85 8.07 6.08 21.02
C ALA A 85 7.37 4.76 20.70
N TYR A 86 6.03 4.70 20.84
CA TYR A 86 5.22 3.55 20.46
C TYR A 86 5.31 3.25 18.95
N VAL A 87 5.20 4.28 18.12
CA VAL A 87 5.32 4.19 16.65
C VAL A 87 6.68 3.63 16.24
N ILE A 88 7.77 4.21 16.77
CA ILE A 88 9.14 3.74 16.51
C ILE A 88 9.33 2.30 16.99
N LYS A 89 8.71 1.89 18.10
CA LYS A 89 8.71 0.49 18.56
C LYS A 89 8.01 -0.42 17.54
N GLN A 90 6.76 -0.15 17.17
CA GLN A 90 5.99 -1.01 16.27
C GLN A 90 6.65 -1.13 14.87
N MET A 91 7.19 -0.05 14.32
CA MET A 91 7.94 -0.09 13.05
C MET A 91 9.20 -0.96 13.10
N ASN A 92 9.83 -1.13 14.26
CA ASN A 92 10.97 -2.03 14.45
C ASN A 92 10.58 -3.46 14.82
N GLU A 93 9.39 -3.68 15.41
CA GLU A 93 8.85 -5.02 15.69
C GLU A 93 8.21 -5.68 14.46
N GLU A 94 7.74 -4.91 13.47
CA GLU A 94 7.06 -5.45 12.28
C GLU A 94 7.98 -5.71 11.08
N LYS A 95 9.03 -4.90 10.87
CA LYS A 95 10.04 -5.11 9.81
C LYS A 95 11.44 -4.75 10.31
N ASN A 96 12.40 -5.65 10.09
CA ASN A 96 13.81 -5.40 10.38
C ASN A 96 14.44 -4.44 9.34
N PRO A 97 15.62 -3.83 9.61
CA PRO A 97 16.22 -2.83 8.71
C PRO A 97 16.47 -3.30 7.27
N ALA A 98 16.71 -4.59 7.04
CA ALA A 98 16.90 -5.13 5.67
C ALA A 98 15.57 -5.26 4.91
N GLU A 99 14.48 -5.63 5.58
CA GLU A 99 13.12 -5.59 5.00
C GLU A 99 12.72 -4.15 4.71
N ARG A 100 12.96 -3.23 5.65
CA ARG A 100 12.67 -1.80 5.47
C ARG A 100 13.48 -1.17 4.32
N TYR A 101 14.72 -1.62 4.10
CA TYR A 101 15.50 -1.27 2.91
C TYR A 101 14.89 -1.84 1.63
N ALA A 102 14.49 -3.11 1.63
CA ALA A 102 13.85 -3.76 0.49
C ALA A 102 12.54 -3.07 0.08
N ASP A 103 11.72 -2.61 1.05
CA ASP A 103 10.51 -1.81 0.81
C ASP A 103 10.82 -0.57 -0.05
N ALA A 104 11.74 0.26 0.43
CA ALA A 104 12.07 1.55 -0.19
C ALA A 104 12.68 1.35 -1.58
N ARG A 105 13.62 0.40 -1.71
CA ARG A 105 14.28 0.08 -2.98
C ARG A 105 13.33 -0.54 -4.00
N THR A 106 12.32 -1.29 -3.56
CA THR A 106 11.25 -1.81 -4.43
C THR A 106 10.33 -0.69 -4.89
N ALA A 107 9.91 0.21 -4.00
CA ALA A 107 9.07 1.35 -4.38
C ALA A 107 9.80 2.35 -5.31
N GLU A 108 11.11 2.56 -5.11
CA GLU A 108 12.00 3.23 -6.07
C GLU A 108 12.04 2.49 -7.42
N ALA A 109 12.18 1.15 -7.41
CA ALA A 109 12.23 0.34 -8.63
C ALA A 109 10.94 0.42 -9.45
N PHE A 110 9.78 0.53 -8.82
CA PHE A 110 8.51 0.81 -9.49
C PHE A 110 8.38 2.26 -9.97
N GLY A 111 9.14 3.20 -9.41
CA GLY A 111 9.03 4.65 -9.67
C GLY A 111 7.95 5.34 -8.83
N LEU A 112 7.52 4.71 -7.74
CA LEU A 112 6.52 5.21 -6.80
C LEU A 112 7.13 6.15 -5.75
N LEU A 113 8.44 6.02 -5.46
CA LEU A 113 9.22 6.92 -4.62
C LEU A 113 10.41 7.51 -5.41
N PRO A 114 10.83 8.76 -5.12
CA PRO A 114 12.09 9.30 -5.61
C PRO A 114 13.30 8.48 -5.15
N LYS A 115 14.33 8.35 -6.01
CA LYS A 115 15.61 7.72 -5.64
C LYS A 115 16.21 8.45 -4.41
N GLY A 116 16.45 7.74 -3.32
CA GLY A 116 17.01 8.26 -2.06
C GLY A 116 15.99 8.86 -1.08
N PHE A 117 14.69 8.58 -1.22
CA PHE A 117 13.66 9.06 -0.29
C PHE A 117 13.79 8.40 1.10
N ASP A 118 13.91 9.20 2.16
CA ASP A 118 13.96 8.70 3.55
C ASP A 118 12.58 8.27 4.04
N LEU A 119 12.21 7.05 3.65
CA LEU A 119 10.92 6.45 3.98
C LEU A 119 10.77 6.14 5.48
N ASP A 120 11.85 5.85 6.19
CA ASP A 120 11.80 5.55 7.63
C ASP A 120 11.44 6.82 8.42
N SER A 121 12.18 7.92 8.23
CA SER A 121 11.88 9.19 8.91
C SER A 121 10.58 9.82 8.45
N PHE A 122 10.24 9.71 7.15
CA PHE A 122 8.98 10.23 6.62
C PHE A 122 7.79 9.55 7.27
N MET A 123 7.75 8.20 7.27
CA MET A 123 6.68 7.44 7.90
C MET A 123 6.60 7.77 9.39
N VAL A 124 7.71 7.74 10.15
CA VAL A 124 7.70 8.09 11.59
C VAL A 124 7.09 9.47 11.87
N ASN A 125 7.26 10.46 10.98
CA ASN A 125 6.73 11.81 11.17
C ASN A 125 5.23 11.92 10.83
N VAL A 126 4.78 11.31 9.73
CA VAL A 126 3.34 11.17 9.43
C VAL A 126 2.64 10.42 10.58
N LEU A 127 3.24 9.31 11.00
CA LEU A 127 2.95 8.51 12.20
C LEU A 127 3.32 9.22 13.52
N THR A 128 3.50 10.54 13.56
CA THR A 128 3.51 11.35 14.80
C THR A 128 2.56 12.55 14.73
N GLU A 129 1.88 12.74 13.58
CA GLU A 129 1.07 13.92 13.30
C GLU A 129 -0.42 13.62 13.17
N GLN A 130 -0.80 12.49 12.54
CA GLN A 130 -2.21 12.15 12.26
C GLN A 130 -2.96 11.50 13.43
N ILE A 131 -2.40 11.56 14.63
CA ILE A 131 -2.72 10.65 15.73
C ILE A 131 -3.61 11.42 16.75
N GLU A 132 -4.64 10.76 17.29
CA GLU A 132 -5.31 11.21 18.53
C GLU A 132 -5.76 10.07 19.47
N GLY A 133 -5.80 8.81 19.06
CA GLY A 133 -6.09 7.71 19.99
C GLY A 133 -6.02 6.32 19.36
N LEU A 134 -5.42 5.35 20.07
CA LEU A 134 -4.87 4.10 19.55
C LEU A 134 -5.22 2.89 20.42
N TYR A 135 -5.57 1.76 19.82
CA TYR A 135 -5.64 0.44 20.46
C TYR A 135 -4.39 -0.41 20.17
N ASP A 136 -3.71 -0.90 21.22
CA ASP A 136 -2.59 -1.86 21.09
C ASP A 136 -3.09 -3.28 21.42
N PRO A 137 -3.27 -4.18 20.43
CA PRO A 137 -3.70 -5.56 20.68
C PRO A 137 -2.66 -6.39 21.45
N LYS A 138 -1.36 -6.02 21.44
CA LYS A 138 -0.32 -6.71 22.23
C LYS A 138 -0.41 -6.34 23.72
N ALA A 139 -0.74 -5.09 24.01
CA ALA A 139 -0.96 -4.63 25.38
C ALA A 139 -2.39 -4.90 25.87
N GLN A 140 -3.34 -5.09 24.95
CA GLN A 140 -4.79 -5.06 25.16
C GLN A 140 -5.19 -3.80 25.94
N GLU A 141 -4.78 -2.66 25.38
CA GLU A 141 -4.94 -1.33 25.98
C GLU A 141 -5.29 -0.28 24.92
N PHE A 142 -6.31 0.50 25.22
CA PHE A 142 -6.72 1.68 24.47
C PHE A 142 -6.07 2.94 25.06
N TYR A 143 -5.65 3.86 24.21
CA TYR A 143 -5.03 5.11 24.59
C TYR A 143 -5.64 6.27 23.82
N ILE A 144 -5.71 7.47 24.43
CA ILE A 144 -5.93 8.72 23.66
C ILE A 144 -4.89 9.78 24.01
N ALA A 145 -4.73 10.72 23.08
CA ALA A 145 -3.83 11.86 23.16
C ALA A 145 -4.21 12.77 24.33
N ASP A 146 -3.26 13.08 25.22
CA ASP A 146 -3.49 13.89 26.43
C ASP A 146 -3.57 15.41 26.19
N TRP A 147 -3.76 15.84 24.94
CA TRP A 147 -3.74 17.24 24.49
C TRP A 147 -5.05 17.76 23.83
N SER A 148 -6.01 16.89 23.52
CA SER A 148 -7.38 17.26 23.11
C SER A 148 -8.38 16.92 24.23
N ALA A 149 -9.62 17.40 24.18
CA ALA A 149 -10.61 17.07 25.21
C ALA A 149 -11.30 15.70 24.94
N PRO A 150 -11.60 14.89 25.97
CA PRO A 150 -12.20 13.56 25.76
C PRO A 150 -13.54 13.57 25.00
N ASP A 151 -14.38 14.60 25.18
CA ASP A 151 -15.65 14.73 24.44
C ASP A 151 -15.43 15.05 22.95
N GLU A 152 -14.35 15.74 22.59
CA GLU A 152 -13.96 15.98 21.18
C GLU A 152 -13.46 14.68 20.52
N GLN A 153 -12.86 13.79 21.32
CA GLN A 153 -12.25 12.53 20.89
C GLN A 153 -13.26 11.35 20.82
N ARG A 154 -14.55 11.55 21.10
CA ARG A 154 -15.57 10.47 21.08
C ARG A 154 -15.69 9.71 19.76
N MET A 155 -15.44 10.36 18.63
CA MET A 155 -15.37 9.68 17.32
C MET A 155 -14.16 8.73 17.23
N VAL A 156 -13.00 9.17 17.73
CA VAL A 156 -11.78 8.36 17.82
C VAL A 156 -12.00 7.16 18.75
N MET A 157 -12.67 7.39 19.89
CA MET A 157 -13.11 6.32 20.79
C MET A 157 -13.97 5.29 20.05
N ALA A 158 -14.92 5.70 19.20
CA ALA A 158 -15.80 4.78 18.47
C ALA A 158 -15.03 3.86 17.49
N HIS A 159 -14.06 4.40 16.75
CA HIS A 159 -13.18 3.63 15.86
C HIS A 159 -12.33 2.63 16.66
N GLU A 160 -11.57 3.13 17.63
CA GLU A 160 -10.56 2.36 18.37
C GLU A 160 -11.15 1.33 19.34
N LEU A 161 -12.29 1.64 19.97
CA LEU A 161 -13.00 0.69 20.83
C LEU A 161 -13.71 -0.39 20.01
N THR A 162 -13.95 -0.17 18.72
CA THR A 162 -14.37 -1.25 17.80
C THR A 162 -13.23 -2.25 17.59
N HIS A 163 -12.01 -1.80 17.29
CA HIS A 163 -10.83 -2.69 17.24
C HIS A 163 -10.58 -3.43 18.57
N ALA A 164 -10.81 -2.76 19.71
CA ALA A 164 -10.68 -3.37 21.02
C ALA A 164 -11.71 -4.50 21.29
N LEU A 165 -12.91 -4.42 20.68
CA LEU A 165 -13.89 -5.50 20.68
C LEU A 165 -13.51 -6.59 19.67
N GLU A 166 -13.06 -6.22 18.47
CA GLU A 166 -12.66 -7.15 17.41
C GLU A 166 -11.48 -8.04 17.84
N ASP A 167 -10.47 -7.53 18.55
CA ASP A 167 -9.37 -8.36 19.06
C ASP A 167 -9.85 -9.44 20.05
N GLN A 168 -10.82 -9.11 20.90
CA GLN A 168 -11.34 -10.06 21.88
C GLN A 168 -12.12 -11.23 21.24
N HIS A 169 -12.75 -11.01 20.07
CA HIS A 169 -13.51 -12.05 19.35
C HIS A 169 -12.70 -12.75 18.25
N PHE A 170 -11.82 -12.03 17.55
CA PHE A 170 -11.16 -12.50 16.32
C PHE A 170 -9.62 -12.50 16.37
N HIS A 171 -9.02 -11.96 17.43
CA HIS A 171 -7.56 -11.87 17.64
C HIS A 171 -6.85 -11.21 16.44
N ILE A 172 -7.18 -9.94 16.18
CA ILE A 172 -6.91 -9.24 14.92
C ILE A 172 -5.43 -9.23 14.53
N GLU A 173 -4.49 -9.18 15.49
CA GLU A 173 -3.06 -9.25 15.18
C GLU A 173 -2.63 -10.63 14.63
N ALA A 174 -3.27 -11.73 15.06
CA ALA A 174 -3.07 -13.06 14.49
C ALA A 174 -3.80 -13.20 13.14
N TRP A 175 -5.02 -12.67 13.05
CA TRP A 175 -5.87 -12.73 11.87
C TRP A 175 -5.30 -11.99 10.65
N SER A 176 -4.82 -10.75 10.82
CA SER A 176 -4.12 -10.00 9.76
C SER A 176 -2.84 -10.76 9.32
N ARG A 177 -1.98 -11.15 10.28
CA ARG A 177 -0.75 -11.91 9.99
C ARG A 177 -0.96 -13.24 9.28
N ALA A 178 -2.14 -13.86 9.39
CA ALA A 178 -2.46 -15.10 8.67
C ALA A 178 -2.64 -14.94 7.15
N ALA A 179 -2.48 -13.73 6.60
CA ALA A 179 -2.27 -13.50 5.17
C ALA A 179 -0.80 -13.56 4.72
N LYS A 180 0.18 -13.53 5.65
CA LYS A 180 1.61 -13.56 5.31
C LYS A 180 1.98 -14.84 4.55
N PRO A 181 2.84 -14.76 3.51
CA PRO A 181 3.62 -13.59 3.08
C PRO A 181 2.97 -12.75 1.97
N ASN A 182 1.66 -12.87 1.68
CA ASN A 182 1.01 -12.17 0.57
C ASN A 182 0.57 -10.75 0.98
N GLU A 183 1.28 -9.73 0.48
CA GLU A 183 1.00 -8.33 0.81
C GLU A 183 -0.34 -7.81 0.28
N ASP A 184 -0.85 -8.35 -0.82
CA ASP A 184 -2.17 -7.95 -1.35
C ASP A 184 -3.30 -8.48 -0.45
N ALA A 185 -3.15 -9.69 0.09
CA ALA A 185 -4.07 -10.25 1.07
C ALA A 185 -3.94 -9.61 2.47
N GLU A 186 -2.73 -9.20 2.88
CA GLU A 186 -2.52 -8.44 4.12
C GLU A 186 -3.26 -7.09 4.03
N LEU A 187 -3.02 -6.30 2.98
CA LEU A 187 -3.72 -5.02 2.76
C LEU A 187 -5.24 -5.18 2.60
N ALA A 188 -5.70 -6.30 2.02
CA ALA A 188 -7.13 -6.62 1.96
C ALA A 188 -7.74 -6.86 3.35
N ARG A 189 -7.02 -7.58 4.23
CA ARG A 189 -7.46 -7.83 5.61
C ARG A 189 -7.43 -6.57 6.44
N ASP A 190 -6.35 -5.79 6.35
CA ASP A 190 -6.25 -4.55 7.10
C ASP A 190 -7.34 -3.55 6.66
N ALA A 191 -7.74 -3.55 5.37
CA ALA A 191 -8.90 -2.79 4.90
C ALA A 191 -10.27 -3.30 5.44
N VAL A 192 -10.40 -4.58 5.81
CA VAL A 192 -11.60 -5.03 6.55
C VAL A 192 -11.63 -4.42 7.95
N LEU A 193 -10.49 -4.42 8.67
CA LEU A 193 -10.39 -3.87 10.02
C LEU A 193 -10.72 -2.37 10.04
N GLU A 194 -9.99 -1.57 9.25
CA GLU A 194 -10.28 -0.13 9.19
C GLU A 194 -11.71 0.10 8.68
N GLY A 195 -12.19 -0.70 7.72
CA GLY A 195 -13.52 -0.62 7.17
C GLY A 195 -14.65 -0.94 8.15
N SER A 196 -14.44 -1.85 9.10
CA SER A 196 -15.43 -2.19 10.14
C SER A 196 -15.44 -1.16 11.26
N ALA A 197 -14.28 -0.68 11.73
CA ALA A 197 -14.20 0.41 12.69
C ALA A 197 -14.79 1.73 12.13
N MET A 198 -14.49 2.06 10.86
CA MET A 198 -15.14 3.16 10.13
C MET A 198 -16.66 2.98 10.04
N ALA A 199 -17.16 1.75 9.83
CA ALA A 199 -18.59 1.48 9.77
C ALA A 199 -19.29 1.63 11.13
N ALA A 200 -18.62 1.20 12.22
CA ALA A 200 -19.10 1.40 13.59
C ALA A 200 -19.14 2.88 13.96
N MET A 201 -18.13 3.66 13.54
CA MET A 201 -18.13 5.12 13.72
C MET A 201 -19.27 5.82 12.94
N VAL A 202 -19.62 5.36 11.73
CA VAL A 202 -20.78 5.91 11.01
C VAL A 202 -22.10 5.56 11.71
N ASP A 203 -22.27 4.31 12.17
CA ASP A 203 -23.44 3.90 12.95
C ASP A 203 -23.52 4.67 14.29
N TYR A 204 -22.38 4.93 14.94
CA TYR A 204 -22.26 5.74 16.16
C TYR A 204 -22.78 7.16 15.95
N LEU A 205 -22.30 7.84 14.90
CA LEU A 205 -22.76 9.18 14.50
C LEU A 205 -24.25 9.21 14.14
N MET A 206 -24.85 8.05 13.80
CA MET A 206 -26.25 7.93 13.43
C MET A 206 -27.18 7.43 14.56
N LEU A 207 -26.68 7.06 15.74
CA LEU A 207 -27.48 6.49 16.85
C LEU A 207 -28.77 7.26 17.14
N GLY A 208 -28.69 8.59 17.25
CA GLY A 208 -29.84 9.46 17.54
C GLY A 208 -30.87 9.59 16.41
N THR A 209 -30.62 8.99 15.23
CA THR A 209 -31.49 9.11 14.04
C THR A 209 -32.41 7.92 13.83
N GLY A 210 -32.20 6.80 14.54
CA GLY A 210 -32.93 5.55 14.31
C GLY A 210 -32.60 4.87 12.96
N ARG A 211 -31.46 5.20 12.35
CA ARG A 211 -30.91 4.61 11.13
C ARG A 211 -29.44 4.24 11.32
N SER A 212 -28.93 3.44 10.40
CA SER A 212 -27.55 2.96 10.34
C SER A 212 -27.03 2.98 8.88
N LEU A 213 -25.74 2.74 8.68
CA LEU A 213 -25.04 2.72 7.39
C LEU A 213 -25.69 1.75 6.37
N LYS A 214 -26.17 0.58 6.82
CA LYS A 214 -26.93 -0.36 5.98
C LYS A 214 -28.24 0.21 5.44
N ASP A 215 -28.83 1.21 6.12
CA ASP A 215 -30.10 1.84 5.75
C ASP A 215 -29.89 3.07 4.85
N LEU A 216 -28.63 3.45 4.58
CA LEU A 216 -28.28 4.51 3.63
C LEU A 216 -28.39 4.03 2.17
N PRO A 217 -28.61 4.96 1.22
CA PRO A 217 -28.55 4.66 -0.22
C PRO A 217 -27.11 4.33 -0.66
N GLU A 218 -26.77 4.49 -1.93
CA GLU A 218 -25.36 4.60 -2.33
C GLU A 218 -24.75 5.87 -1.69
N PHE A 219 -23.53 5.71 -1.19
CA PHE A 219 -22.80 6.67 -0.37
C PHE A 219 -21.33 6.61 -0.78
N ASP A 220 -20.67 7.76 -0.85
CA ASP A 220 -19.25 7.87 -1.15
C ASP A 220 -18.48 8.24 0.13
N PRO A 221 -17.66 7.34 0.70
CA PRO A 221 -16.79 7.62 1.84
C PRO A 221 -15.87 8.83 1.66
N ALA A 222 -15.50 9.22 0.42
CA ALA A 222 -14.70 10.42 0.19
C ALA A 222 -15.38 11.69 0.74
N ILE A 223 -16.72 11.77 0.68
CA ILE A 223 -17.48 12.90 1.21
C ILE A 223 -17.34 13.01 2.74
N LEU A 224 -17.31 11.88 3.45
CA LEU A 224 -17.09 11.85 4.90
C LEU A 224 -15.64 12.22 5.26
N PHE A 225 -14.68 11.75 4.46
CA PHE A 225 -13.26 12.07 4.62
C PHE A 225 -12.97 13.57 4.44
N ASP A 226 -13.63 14.21 3.48
CA ASP A 226 -13.52 15.65 3.23
C ASP A 226 -14.29 16.46 4.29
N GLN A 227 -15.47 16.01 4.73
CA GLN A 227 -16.26 16.67 5.78
C GLN A 227 -15.60 16.65 7.17
N LEU A 228 -14.81 15.61 7.45
CA LEU A 228 -14.05 15.45 8.70
C LEU A 228 -12.56 15.83 8.55
N ASP A 229 -12.21 16.52 7.45
CA ASP A 229 -10.91 17.12 7.15
C ASP A 229 -9.69 16.16 7.27
N MET A 230 -9.92 14.84 7.19
CA MET A 230 -8.95 13.79 7.53
C MET A 230 -7.64 13.86 6.73
N GLN A 231 -7.73 14.38 5.51
CA GLN A 231 -6.62 14.41 4.56
C GLN A 231 -5.76 15.67 4.68
N ASN A 232 -6.05 16.55 5.66
CA ASN A 232 -5.61 17.95 5.64
C ASN A 232 -4.34 18.24 6.46
N THR A 233 -3.68 17.23 7.03
CA THR A 233 -2.47 17.42 7.84
C THR A 233 -1.24 17.84 6.99
N PRO A 234 -0.36 18.74 7.49
CA PRO A 234 0.86 19.15 6.78
C PRO A 234 1.74 18.00 6.29
N ALA A 235 1.97 16.96 7.10
CA ALA A 235 2.81 15.82 6.75
C ALA A 235 2.18 14.97 5.64
N LEU A 236 0.87 14.69 5.70
CA LEU A 236 0.18 13.94 4.66
C LEU A 236 0.08 14.73 3.34
N LYS A 237 -0.08 16.06 3.39
CA LYS A 237 0.01 16.96 2.22
C LYS A 237 1.38 16.93 1.55
N SER A 238 2.44 16.63 2.31
CA SER A 238 3.81 16.53 1.79
C SER A 238 4.17 15.13 1.26
N ALA A 239 3.26 14.15 1.38
CA ALA A 239 3.50 12.78 0.97
C ALA A 239 3.60 12.63 -0.56
N PRO A 240 4.50 11.78 -1.08
CA PRO A 240 4.38 11.23 -2.43
C PRO A 240 3.00 10.58 -2.59
N PRO A 241 2.29 10.73 -3.74
CA PRO A 241 0.90 10.31 -3.89
C PRO A 241 0.64 8.88 -3.42
N PHE A 242 1.45 7.92 -3.87
CA PHE A 242 1.38 6.52 -3.44
C PHE A 242 1.36 6.32 -1.91
N ILE A 243 2.10 7.11 -1.13
CA ILE A 243 2.05 6.99 0.33
C ILE A 243 0.70 7.48 0.87
N LYS A 244 0.19 8.61 0.37
CA LYS A 244 -1.13 9.12 0.76
C LYS A 244 -2.22 8.11 0.40
N ASP A 245 -2.20 7.58 -0.81
CA ASP A 245 -3.19 6.61 -1.28
C ASP A 245 -3.12 5.28 -0.52
N ALA A 246 -1.92 4.77 -0.21
CA ALA A 246 -1.74 3.54 0.57
C ALA A 246 -2.13 3.69 2.05
N LEU A 247 -2.08 4.90 2.61
CA LEU A 247 -2.58 5.21 3.95
C LEU A 247 -4.12 5.32 4.00
N ILE A 248 -4.73 5.87 2.94
CA ILE A 248 -6.18 6.13 2.92
C ILE A 248 -7.00 4.94 2.38
N PHE A 249 -6.42 4.12 1.50
CA PHE A 249 -7.09 2.96 0.88
C PHE A 249 -7.83 2.06 1.90
N PRO A 250 -7.22 1.68 3.06
CA PRO A 250 -7.88 0.80 4.02
C PRO A 250 -9.22 1.36 4.52
N TYR A 251 -9.28 2.64 4.85
CA TYR A 251 -10.47 3.28 5.40
C TYR A 251 -11.54 3.55 4.34
N ILE A 252 -11.18 4.17 3.21
CA ILE A 252 -12.15 4.52 2.15
C ILE A 252 -12.66 3.28 1.42
N SER A 253 -11.77 2.35 1.07
CA SER A 253 -12.16 1.14 0.33
C SER A 253 -12.75 0.09 1.29
N GLY A 254 -12.24 0.03 2.52
CA GLY A 254 -12.81 -0.76 3.60
C GLY A 254 -14.23 -0.34 3.96
N LEU A 255 -14.50 0.96 4.15
CA LEU A 255 -15.86 1.43 4.46
C LEU A 255 -16.84 1.13 3.32
N ASN A 256 -16.40 1.26 2.05
CA ASN A 256 -17.18 0.82 0.89
C ASN A 256 -17.50 -0.69 0.93
N PHE A 257 -16.49 -1.52 1.22
CA PHE A 257 -16.65 -2.97 1.34
C PHE A 257 -17.58 -3.36 2.51
N SER A 258 -17.34 -2.81 3.71
CA SER A 258 -18.15 -3.02 4.90
C SER A 258 -19.60 -2.57 4.69
N ALA A 259 -19.84 -1.41 4.06
CA ALA A 259 -21.19 -0.97 3.71
C ALA A 259 -21.91 -1.95 2.75
N ALA A 260 -21.19 -2.52 1.78
CA ALA A 260 -21.73 -3.53 0.87
C ALA A 260 -22.04 -4.87 1.57
N VAL A 261 -21.23 -5.27 2.54
CA VAL A 261 -21.46 -6.47 3.38
C VAL A 261 -22.65 -6.25 4.34
N LEU A 262 -22.66 -5.13 5.08
CA LEU A 262 -23.71 -4.75 6.03
C LEU A 262 -25.10 -4.65 5.38
N LYS A 263 -25.19 -4.26 4.09
CA LYS A 263 -26.45 -4.29 3.32
C LYS A 263 -27.06 -5.69 3.13
N THR A 264 -26.34 -6.78 3.45
CA THR A 264 -26.87 -8.16 3.36
C THR A 264 -27.62 -8.60 4.63
N ALA A 265 -27.09 -8.35 5.84
CA ALA A 265 -27.76 -8.75 7.09
C ALA A 265 -27.39 -7.87 8.32
N GLY A 266 -26.81 -6.69 8.12
CA GLY A 266 -26.21 -5.90 9.19
C GLY A 266 -24.95 -6.55 9.76
N TRP A 267 -24.58 -6.15 10.99
CA TRP A 267 -23.33 -6.52 11.67
C TRP A 267 -22.97 -8.02 11.66
N PRO A 268 -23.91 -8.98 11.83
CA PRO A 268 -23.59 -10.41 11.72
C PRO A 268 -23.00 -10.83 10.36
N ALA A 269 -23.31 -10.14 9.26
CA ALA A 269 -22.67 -10.39 7.96
C ALA A 269 -21.22 -9.90 7.92
N LEU A 270 -20.89 -8.84 8.68
CA LEU A 270 -19.53 -8.30 8.75
C LEU A 270 -18.65 -9.15 9.69
N SER A 271 -19.19 -9.65 10.81
CA SER A 271 -18.52 -10.64 11.66
C SER A 271 -18.10 -11.89 10.88
N ALA A 272 -18.93 -12.36 9.93
CA ALA A 272 -18.63 -13.53 9.10
C ALA A 272 -17.45 -13.32 8.12
N VAL A 273 -17.02 -12.08 7.86
CA VAL A 273 -15.80 -11.77 7.08
C VAL A 273 -14.54 -12.17 7.85
N PHE A 274 -14.56 -12.14 9.19
CA PHE A 274 -13.43 -12.61 9.99
C PHE A 274 -13.24 -14.13 9.89
N GLU A 275 -14.32 -14.89 9.69
CA GLU A 275 -14.24 -16.34 9.41
C GLU A 275 -13.77 -16.62 7.97
N ASN A 276 -14.15 -15.77 7.01
CA ASN A 276 -13.90 -15.94 5.57
C ASN A 276 -13.21 -14.69 4.98
N PRO A 277 -11.94 -14.41 5.35
CA PRO A 277 -11.28 -13.16 4.97
C PRO A 277 -11.11 -13.00 3.45
N PRO A 278 -11.19 -11.76 2.91
CA PRO A 278 -10.84 -11.49 1.53
C PRO A 278 -9.36 -11.79 1.28
N VAL A 279 -9.04 -12.20 0.04
CA VAL A 279 -7.71 -12.69 -0.36
C VAL A 279 -6.93 -11.74 -1.27
N SER A 280 -7.52 -10.59 -1.61
CA SER A 280 -6.92 -9.59 -2.50
C SER A 280 -7.57 -8.21 -2.36
N THR A 281 -6.85 -7.13 -2.68
CA THR A 281 -7.42 -5.77 -2.74
C THR A 281 -8.50 -5.63 -3.81
N GLN A 282 -8.47 -6.47 -4.86
CA GLN A 282 -9.58 -6.61 -5.82
C GLN A 282 -10.91 -6.96 -5.14
N GLN A 283 -10.90 -7.83 -4.13
CA GLN A 283 -12.13 -8.20 -3.41
C GLN A 283 -12.68 -7.08 -2.52
N ILE A 284 -11.83 -6.15 -2.07
CA ILE A 284 -12.22 -4.93 -1.36
C ILE A 284 -12.78 -3.89 -2.34
N LEU A 285 -12.08 -3.66 -3.46
CA LEU A 285 -12.49 -2.73 -4.52
C LEU A 285 -13.79 -3.16 -5.22
N HIS A 286 -14.03 -4.48 -5.32
CA HIS A 286 -15.21 -5.07 -5.96
C HIS A 286 -15.86 -6.10 -5.03
N PRO A 287 -16.70 -5.69 -4.05
CA PRO A 287 -17.33 -6.60 -3.08
C PRO A 287 -18.19 -7.71 -3.72
N ALA A 288 -18.61 -7.54 -4.98
CA ALA A 288 -19.26 -8.59 -5.76
C ALA A 288 -18.36 -9.81 -6.01
N LEU A 289 -17.05 -9.62 -6.19
CA LEU A 289 -16.07 -10.69 -6.41
C LEU A 289 -15.77 -11.47 -5.14
N TYR A 290 -15.76 -10.78 -3.99
CA TYR A 290 -15.77 -11.42 -2.67
C TYR A 290 -17.03 -12.30 -2.51
N LYS A 291 -18.21 -11.73 -2.77
CA LYS A 291 -19.50 -12.42 -2.65
C LYS A 291 -19.68 -13.60 -3.61
N SER A 292 -19.02 -13.60 -4.77
CA SER A 292 -19.00 -14.73 -5.70
C SER A 292 -17.89 -15.76 -5.42
N GLY A 293 -17.00 -15.49 -4.45
CA GLY A 293 -15.83 -16.32 -4.19
C GLY A 293 -14.78 -16.31 -5.30
N LYS A 294 -14.74 -15.29 -6.17
CA LYS A 294 -13.70 -15.18 -7.21
C LYS A 294 -12.37 -14.84 -6.55
N THR A 295 -11.39 -15.72 -6.67
CA THR A 295 -9.99 -15.50 -6.24
C THR A 295 -9.09 -15.28 -7.46
N PRO A 296 -8.00 -14.49 -7.34
CA PRO A 296 -7.02 -14.34 -8.43
C PRO A 296 -6.26 -15.65 -8.72
N ALA A 297 -5.70 -15.74 -9.91
CA ALA A 297 -4.83 -16.83 -10.33
C ALA A 297 -3.45 -16.81 -9.63
N THR A 298 -2.90 -17.99 -9.34
CA THR A 298 -1.57 -18.14 -8.74
C THR A 298 -0.47 -17.89 -9.78
N VAL A 299 0.13 -16.69 -9.74
CA VAL A 299 1.25 -16.33 -10.62
C VAL A 299 2.59 -16.70 -9.99
N LEU A 300 3.43 -17.40 -10.74
CA LEU A 300 4.81 -17.77 -10.36
C LEU A 300 5.84 -17.15 -11.30
N LEU A 301 7.02 -16.84 -10.74
CA LEU A 301 8.21 -16.38 -11.47
C LEU A 301 9.23 -17.52 -11.65
N PRO A 302 9.87 -17.65 -12.82
CA PRO A 302 11.09 -18.43 -13.01
C PRO A 302 12.18 -18.12 -11.97
N PRO A 303 13.03 -19.11 -11.59
CA PRO A 303 14.05 -18.98 -10.55
C PRO A 303 15.24 -18.11 -10.98
N LEU A 304 15.05 -16.79 -10.93
CA LEU A 304 16.03 -15.78 -11.33
C LEU A 304 17.30 -15.77 -10.47
N ASP A 305 17.24 -16.25 -9.23
CA ASP A 305 18.41 -16.44 -8.36
C ASP A 305 19.49 -17.31 -9.03
N LYS A 306 19.07 -18.35 -9.76
CA LYS A 306 19.95 -19.27 -10.50
C LYS A 306 20.45 -18.67 -11.81
N MET A 307 19.74 -17.69 -12.37
CA MET A 307 20.09 -17.04 -13.63
C MET A 307 21.01 -15.83 -13.45
N LEU A 308 20.83 -15.07 -12.36
CA LEU A 308 21.58 -13.86 -12.00
C LEU A 308 22.95 -14.17 -11.38
N GLY A 309 23.04 -15.26 -10.61
CA GLY A 309 24.28 -15.67 -9.94
C GLY A 309 24.64 -14.84 -8.70
N LYS A 310 25.76 -15.20 -8.07
CA LYS A 310 26.09 -14.84 -6.68
C LYS A 310 26.29 -13.34 -6.40
N ASN A 311 26.45 -12.49 -7.42
CA ASN A 311 26.68 -11.06 -7.25
C ASN A 311 25.39 -10.25 -7.08
N TRP A 312 24.22 -10.88 -7.27
CA TRP A 312 22.92 -10.31 -6.96
C TRP A 312 22.40 -10.82 -5.62
N ALA A 313 21.53 -10.04 -4.99
CA ALA A 313 20.68 -10.44 -3.86
C ALA A 313 19.22 -10.20 -4.25
N LYS A 314 18.30 -11.09 -3.85
CA LYS A 314 16.86 -10.80 -3.90
C LYS A 314 16.54 -9.90 -2.71
N LEU A 315 15.97 -8.73 -2.96
CA LEU A 315 15.48 -7.82 -1.92
C LEU A 315 14.07 -8.23 -1.49
N ASP A 316 13.17 -8.43 -2.46
CA ASP A 316 11.75 -8.72 -2.23
C ASP A 316 11.19 -9.63 -3.35
N GLU A 317 10.10 -10.33 -3.05
CA GLU A 317 9.26 -11.06 -4.01
C GLU A 317 7.83 -11.21 -3.48
N ASN A 318 6.88 -10.45 -4.04
CA ASN A 318 5.52 -10.41 -3.53
C ASN A 318 4.46 -10.21 -4.63
N ILE A 319 3.24 -9.86 -4.21
CA ILE A 319 2.08 -9.52 -5.06
C ILE A 319 1.79 -8.02 -4.88
N LEU A 320 1.44 -7.32 -5.97
CA LEU A 320 1.00 -5.92 -5.92
C LEU A 320 -0.50 -5.80 -5.63
N GLY A 321 -1.31 -6.66 -6.23
CA GLY A 321 -2.77 -6.54 -6.19
C GLY A 321 -3.31 -5.55 -7.21
N GLU A 322 -4.63 -5.53 -7.39
CA GLU A 322 -5.31 -4.52 -8.19
C GLU A 322 -4.99 -3.11 -7.68
N PHE A 323 -5.04 -2.86 -6.37
CA PHE A 323 -4.67 -1.57 -5.81
C PHE A 323 -3.21 -1.20 -6.14
N GLY A 324 -2.28 -2.17 -6.07
CA GLY A 324 -0.88 -1.89 -6.40
C GLY A 324 -0.66 -1.56 -7.87
N TRP A 325 -1.31 -2.28 -8.78
CA TRP A 325 -1.26 -1.94 -10.21
C TRP A 325 -1.94 -0.60 -10.51
N LYS A 326 -3.03 -0.25 -9.82
CA LYS A 326 -3.67 1.07 -9.92
C LYS A 326 -2.67 2.19 -9.64
N GLU A 327 -1.97 2.15 -8.51
CA GLU A 327 -1.05 3.24 -8.13
C GLU A 327 0.21 3.31 -9.03
N VAL A 328 0.75 2.16 -9.45
CA VAL A 328 1.85 2.11 -10.45
C VAL A 328 1.41 2.74 -11.78
N LEU A 329 0.20 2.46 -12.25
CA LEU A 329 -0.32 3.01 -13.50
C LEU A 329 -0.68 4.50 -13.36
N LYS A 330 -1.34 4.89 -12.26
CA LYS A 330 -1.73 6.26 -11.94
C LYS A 330 -0.55 7.22 -11.94
N GLN A 331 0.58 6.81 -11.33
CA GLN A 331 1.82 7.59 -11.24
C GLN A 331 2.34 8.11 -12.60
N PHE A 332 2.02 7.42 -13.71
CA PHE A 332 2.46 7.80 -15.05
C PHE A 332 1.31 8.11 -16.02
N LEU A 333 0.11 7.57 -15.82
CA LEU A 333 -1.02 7.67 -16.75
C LEU A 333 -2.20 8.51 -16.23
N GLY A 334 -2.26 8.83 -14.93
CA GLY A 334 -3.41 9.45 -14.27
C GLY A 334 -4.42 8.43 -13.71
N ASP A 335 -5.22 8.84 -12.72
CA ASP A 335 -6.04 7.92 -11.90
C ASP A 335 -7.08 7.15 -12.72
N ASP A 336 -7.83 7.81 -13.61
CA ASP A 336 -8.84 7.16 -14.47
C ASP A 336 -8.24 5.99 -15.26
N ARG A 337 -7.12 6.23 -15.96
CA ARG A 337 -6.40 5.21 -16.75
C ARG A 337 -5.84 4.11 -15.85
N GLY A 338 -5.30 4.49 -14.69
CA GLY A 338 -4.78 3.52 -13.71
C GLY A 338 -5.86 2.59 -13.18
N LYS A 339 -7.00 3.14 -12.75
CA LYS A 339 -8.17 2.41 -12.26
C LYS A 339 -8.77 1.50 -13.33
N THR A 340 -9.02 2.00 -14.55
CA THR A 340 -9.62 1.20 -15.64
C THR A 340 -8.73 0.04 -16.07
N LEU A 341 -7.40 0.20 -16.06
CA LEU A 341 -6.48 -0.88 -16.43
C LEU A 341 -6.22 -1.86 -15.30
N ALA A 342 -6.15 -1.40 -14.06
CA ALA A 342 -5.95 -2.26 -12.90
C ALA A 342 -7.16 -3.18 -12.63
N ALA A 343 -8.39 -2.74 -12.91
CA ALA A 343 -9.60 -3.53 -12.73
C ALA A 343 -9.64 -4.85 -13.55
N ALA A 344 -8.77 -5.00 -14.56
CA ALA A 344 -8.60 -6.24 -15.31
C ALA A 344 -7.64 -7.25 -14.65
N TRP A 345 -7.01 -6.89 -13.52
CA TRP A 345 -6.07 -7.72 -12.78
C TRP A 345 -6.72 -9.05 -12.37
N ASP A 346 -6.00 -10.15 -12.58
CA ASP A 346 -6.41 -11.49 -12.17
C ASP A 346 -5.26 -12.25 -11.50
N GLY A 347 -4.28 -11.53 -10.95
CA GLY A 347 -3.13 -12.08 -10.24
C GLY A 347 -1.80 -11.52 -10.73
N ASP A 348 -0.83 -11.36 -9.84
CA ASP A 348 0.53 -10.98 -10.21
C ASP A 348 1.61 -11.58 -9.31
N ARG A 349 2.86 -11.48 -9.76
CA ARG A 349 4.05 -11.72 -8.95
C ARG A 349 5.16 -10.79 -9.41
N TYR A 350 5.80 -10.07 -8.50
CA TYR A 350 6.99 -9.28 -8.77
C TYR A 350 8.20 -9.78 -7.96
N ALA A 351 9.40 -9.43 -8.40
CA ALA A 351 10.60 -9.56 -7.58
C ALA A 351 11.58 -8.40 -7.84
N THR A 352 12.23 -7.94 -6.78
CA THR A 352 13.29 -6.92 -6.83
C THR A 352 14.62 -7.57 -6.48
N TYR A 353 15.62 -7.40 -7.33
CA TYR A 353 16.99 -7.85 -7.12
C TYR A 353 17.96 -6.68 -7.13
N GLU A 354 19.02 -6.74 -6.33
CA GLU A 354 20.09 -5.71 -6.28
C GLU A 354 21.48 -6.31 -6.52
N GLN A 355 22.28 -5.65 -7.36
CA GLN A 355 23.71 -5.94 -7.54
C GLN A 355 24.46 -5.39 -6.32
N LYS A 356 25.19 -6.28 -5.62
CA LYS A 356 25.73 -6.03 -4.27
C LYS A 356 26.68 -4.84 -4.16
N GLU A 357 27.46 -4.58 -5.21
CA GLU A 357 28.52 -3.56 -5.30
C GLU A 357 27.99 -2.26 -5.92
N THR A 358 27.34 -2.36 -7.08
CA THR A 358 26.94 -1.18 -7.90
C THR A 358 25.58 -0.61 -7.53
N LYS A 359 24.80 -1.31 -6.69
CA LYS A 359 23.44 -0.92 -6.27
C LYS A 359 22.46 -0.72 -7.44
N LYS A 360 22.77 -1.28 -8.61
CA LYS A 360 21.80 -1.40 -9.71
C LYS A 360 20.71 -2.40 -9.34
N LEU A 361 19.48 -2.06 -9.67
CA LEU A 361 18.30 -2.90 -9.43
C LEU A 361 17.89 -3.62 -10.71
N ILE A 362 17.34 -4.82 -10.54
CA ILE A 362 16.48 -5.47 -11.53
C ILE A 362 15.10 -5.60 -10.89
N LEU A 363 14.09 -5.08 -11.57
CA LEU A 363 12.69 -5.33 -11.28
C LEU A 363 12.15 -6.29 -12.33
N VAL A 364 11.47 -7.35 -11.90
CA VAL A 364 10.66 -8.19 -12.77
C VAL A 364 9.22 -8.16 -12.28
N THR A 365 8.27 -8.15 -13.21
CA THR A 365 6.88 -8.50 -12.90
C THR A 365 6.38 -9.57 -13.87
N ARG A 366 5.46 -10.39 -13.40
CA ARG A 366 4.52 -11.14 -14.23
C ARG A 366 3.12 -10.81 -13.76
N LEU A 367 2.26 -10.42 -14.68
CA LEU A 367 0.88 -10.01 -14.48
C LEU A 367 -0.02 -10.94 -15.30
N HIS A 368 -1.07 -11.46 -14.67
CA HIS A 368 -2.16 -12.21 -15.29
C HIS A 368 -3.40 -11.30 -15.29
N LEU A 369 -4.08 -11.20 -16.41
CA LEU A 369 -5.31 -10.43 -16.55
C LEU A 369 -6.47 -11.35 -16.90
N ASP A 370 -7.70 -10.86 -16.76
CA ASP A 370 -8.93 -11.62 -17.05
C ASP A 370 -9.08 -12.10 -18.52
N SER A 371 -8.29 -11.56 -19.46
CA SER A 371 -8.48 -11.74 -20.90
C SER A 371 -7.28 -11.29 -21.75
N GLU A 372 -7.13 -11.89 -22.94
CA GLU A 372 -6.16 -11.45 -23.95
C GLU A 372 -6.40 -10.00 -24.44
N GLU A 373 -7.66 -9.55 -24.46
CA GLU A 373 -7.96 -8.16 -24.85
C GLU A 373 -7.42 -7.18 -23.81
N HIS A 374 -7.62 -7.45 -22.52
CA HIS A 374 -7.05 -6.62 -21.47
C HIS A 374 -5.52 -6.73 -21.42
N ALA A 375 -4.91 -7.86 -21.77
CA ALA A 375 -3.46 -7.96 -21.99
C ALA A 375 -2.97 -7.08 -23.14
N ALA A 376 -3.69 -7.01 -24.27
CA ALA A 376 -3.37 -6.12 -25.38
C ALA A 376 -3.55 -4.62 -25.01
N ARG A 377 -4.61 -4.27 -24.26
CA ARG A 377 -4.81 -2.91 -23.73
C ARG A 377 -3.70 -2.52 -22.75
N PHE A 378 -3.38 -3.40 -21.79
CA PHE A 378 -2.29 -3.21 -20.84
C PHE A 378 -0.94 -3.07 -21.55
N PHE A 379 -0.61 -3.91 -22.53
CA PHE A 379 0.62 -3.80 -23.31
C PHE A 379 0.79 -2.40 -23.92
N GLY A 380 -0.25 -1.90 -24.60
CA GLY A 380 -0.23 -0.57 -25.19
C GLY A 380 0.01 0.52 -24.15
N GLN A 381 -0.72 0.48 -23.03
CA GLN A 381 -0.70 1.53 -22.01
C GLN A 381 0.54 1.47 -21.10
N TYR A 382 0.97 0.28 -20.67
CA TYR A 382 2.18 0.11 -19.85
C TYR A 382 3.47 0.39 -20.63
N SER A 383 3.45 0.26 -21.97
CA SER A 383 4.57 0.75 -22.79
C SER A 383 4.76 2.27 -22.64
N GLU A 384 3.68 3.06 -22.53
CA GLU A 384 3.73 4.50 -22.25
C GLU A 384 4.21 4.77 -20.81
N THR A 385 3.77 3.96 -19.85
CA THR A 385 4.28 3.99 -18.46
C THR A 385 5.80 3.85 -18.42
N LEU A 386 6.35 2.83 -19.09
CA LEU A 386 7.80 2.62 -19.17
C LEU A 386 8.53 3.78 -19.86
N GLU A 387 7.99 4.31 -20.96
CA GLU A 387 8.56 5.48 -21.65
C GLU A 387 8.50 6.78 -20.85
N LYS A 388 7.55 6.93 -19.92
CA LYS A 388 7.49 8.07 -18.99
C LYS A 388 8.41 7.90 -17.79
N LYS A 389 8.53 6.67 -17.29
CA LYS A 389 9.42 6.28 -16.18
C LYS A 389 10.90 6.43 -16.55
N HIS A 390 11.26 6.11 -17.79
CA HIS A 390 12.62 6.21 -18.32
C HIS A 390 12.73 7.34 -19.35
N SER A 391 12.97 8.55 -18.86
CA SER A 391 13.25 9.75 -19.67
C SER A 391 14.51 9.57 -20.53
N GLU A 392 15.58 9.05 -19.96
CA GLU A 392 16.80 8.63 -20.66
C GLU A 392 16.61 7.22 -21.24
N ARG A 393 16.31 7.15 -22.54
CA ARG A 393 16.18 5.87 -23.27
C ARG A 393 16.69 5.94 -24.71
N SER A 394 17.16 4.81 -25.22
CA SER A 394 17.62 4.65 -26.61
C SER A 394 17.25 3.28 -27.19
N ASN A 395 17.56 3.04 -28.47
CA ASN A 395 17.41 1.73 -29.14
C ASN A 395 16.00 1.10 -29.04
N LEU A 396 14.97 1.95 -29.05
CA LEU A 396 13.57 1.55 -28.87
C LEU A 396 13.11 0.61 -29.99
N LEU A 397 12.65 -0.58 -29.60
CA LEU A 397 12.10 -1.61 -30.47
C LEU A 397 10.66 -1.91 -30.05
N ARG A 398 9.71 -1.59 -30.92
CA ARG A 398 8.27 -1.85 -30.76
C ARG A 398 7.79 -2.85 -31.81
N ARG A 399 7.07 -3.87 -31.39
CA ARG A 399 6.48 -4.96 -32.20
C ARG A 399 5.11 -5.34 -31.61
N PRO A 400 4.27 -6.13 -32.31
CA PRO A 400 3.07 -6.71 -31.70
C PRO A 400 3.44 -7.45 -30.41
N ASN A 401 2.77 -7.07 -29.32
CA ASN A 401 2.93 -7.57 -27.95
C ASN A 401 4.35 -7.53 -27.33
N PHE A 402 5.38 -7.04 -28.03
CA PHE A 402 6.75 -6.94 -27.53
C PHE A 402 7.33 -5.52 -27.66
N PHE A 403 7.97 -5.06 -26.59
CA PHE A 403 8.52 -3.73 -26.46
C PHE A 403 9.83 -3.77 -25.65
N GLN A 404 10.88 -3.11 -26.14
CA GLN A 404 12.10 -2.88 -25.36
C GLN A 404 12.75 -1.52 -25.69
N PHE A 405 13.56 -1.01 -24.77
CA PHE A 405 14.50 0.08 -24.98
C PHE A 405 15.65 0.01 -23.95
N ASP A 406 16.80 0.58 -24.30
CA ASP A 406 17.98 0.62 -23.43
C ASP A 406 17.90 1.84 -22.48
N THR A 407 18.46 1.72 -21.28
CA THR A 407 18.49 2.76 -20.22
C THR A 407 19.90 2.86 -19.59
N PRO A 408 20.22 3.91 -18.81
CA PRO A 408 21.49 3.98 -18.08
C PRO A 408 21.71 2.82 -17.10
N ASP A 409 20.62 2.25 -16.58
CA ASP A 409 20.66 1.16 -15.60
C ASP A 409 20.72 -0.23 -16.26
N GLY A 410 20.07 -0.46 -17.40
CA GLY A 410 20.13 -1.71 -18.17
C GLY A 410 19.25 -1.67 -19.42
N VAL A 411 18.42 -2.68 -19.63
CA VAL A 411 17.36 -2.68 -20.66
C VAL A 411 16.01 -2.82 -19.96
N ALA A 412 14.99 -2.13 -20.47
CA ALA A 412 13.60 -2.33 -20.10
C ALA A 412 12.92 -3.21 -21.15
N PHE A 413 12.27 -4.30 -20.71
CA PHE A 413 11.49 -5.21 -21.53
C PHE A 413 10.03 -5.26 -21.06
N LEU A 414 9.11 -5.35 -22.02
CA LEU A 414 7.70 -5.67 -21.84
C LEU A 414 7.30 -6.67 -22.94
N TYR A 415 6.78 -7.82 -22.56
CA TYR A 415 6.29 -8.85 -23.48
C TYR A 415 4.98 -9.43 -22.96
N CYS A 416 3.96 -9.56 -23.81
CA CYS A 416 2.71 -10.22 -23.46
C CYS A 416 2.40 -11.40 -24.40
N PHE A 417 1.81 -12.44 -23.86
CA PHE A 417 1.43 -13.67 -24.55
C PHE A 417 0.20 -14.27 -23.87
N GLY A 418 -0.90 -14.42 -24.62
CA GLY A 418 -2.22 -14.69 -24.05
C GLY A 418 -2.71 -13.55 -23.15
N ASP A 419 -3.36 -13.93 -22.05
CA ASP A 419 -3.74 -13.11 -20.89
C ASP A 419 -2.57 -12.48 -20.11
N SER A 420 -1.35 -12.98 -20.32
CA SER A 420 -0.22 -12.76 -19.42
C SER A 420 0.78 -11.74 -19.98
N CYS A 421 1.26 -10.84 -19.12
CA CYS A 421 2.32 -9.89 -19.42
C CYS A 421 3.52 -10.06 -18.47
N VAL A 422 4.73 -9.92 -19.00
CA VAL A 422 6.00 -9.90 -18.27
C VAL A 422 6.68 -8.57 -18.50
N THR A 423 7.18 -7.96 -17.42
CA THR A 423 8.09 -6.81 -17.49
C THR A 423 9.41 -7.15 -16.84
N MET A 424 10.52 -6.62 -17.36
CA MET A 424 11.83 -6.78 -16.75
C MET A 424 12.69 -5.53 -17.02
N GLU A 425 13.05 -4.81 -15.97
CA GLU A 425 13.77 -3.54 -16.03
C GLU A 425 15.16 -3.67 -15.39
N GLY A 426 16.16 -2.97 -15.93
CA GLY A 426 17.56 -3.03 -15.46
C GLY A 426 18.31 -4.32 -15.86
N ALA A 427 17.65 -5.21 -16.60
CA ALA A 427 18.20 -6.50 -17.01
C ALA A 427 19.02 -6.41 -18.30
N ASN A 428 19.62 -7.53 -18.71
CA ASN A 428 20.18 -7.71 -20.04
C ASN A 428 19.38 -8.73 -20.86
N ARG A 429 19.51 -8.67 -22.18
CA ARG A 429 18.76 -9.50 -23.12
C ARG A 429 18.90 -11.01 -22.88
N LYS A 430 20.10 -11.48 -22.51
CA LYS A 430 20.36 -12.90 -22.22
C LYS A 430 19.58 -13.40 -21.01
N LEU A 431 19.39 -12.57 -19.98
CA LEU A 431 18.53 -12.90 -18.83
C LEU A 431 17.07 -12.99 -19.25
N PHE A 432 16.60 -12.03 -20.04
CA PHE A 432 15.21 -11.98 -20.51
C PHE A 432 14.85 -13.19 -21.40
N ASP A 433 15.70 -13.53 -22.37
CA ASP A 433 15.52 -14.71 -23.25
C ASP A 433 15.68 -16.06 -22.52
N ALA A 434 16.28 -16.08 -21.32
CA ALA A 434 16.32 -17.25 -20.46
C ALA A 434 15.06 -17.37 -19.59
N PHE A 435 14.57 -16.23 -19.08
CA PHE A 435 13.34 -16.15 -18.28
C PHE A 435 12.10 -16.54 -19.09
N THR A 436 11.89 -15.94 -20.27
CA THR A 436 10.73 -16.21 -21.13
C THR A 436 10.72 -17.65 -21.66
N ARG A 437 11.90 -18.25 -21.88
CA ARG A 437 12.04 -19.67 -22.24
C ARG A 437 11.59 -20.62 -21.14
N VAL A 438 11.77 -20.27 -19.86
CA VAL A 438 11.26 -21.06 -18.73
C VAL A 438 9.74 -20.90 -18.55
N LEU A 439 9.13 -19.88 -19.14
CA LEU A 439 7.68 -19.75 -19.29
C LEU A 439 7.14 -20.46 -20.55
N GLU A 440 8.00 -21.14 -21.32
CA GLU A 440 7.67 -21.79 -22.62
C GLU A 440 7.12 -20.82 -23.69
N TRP A 441 7.37 -19.52 -23.54
CA TRP A 441 6.91 -18.49 -24.47
C TRP A 441 7.74 -18.45 -25.77
N PRO A 442 7.17 -17.95 -26.88
CA PRO A 442 7.91 -17.75 -28.12
C PRO A 442 9.14 -16.85 -27.93
N SER A 443 10.18 -17.07 -28.73
CA SER A 443 11.39 -16.24 -28.70
C SER A 443 11.06 -14.78 -28.99
N ALA A 444 11.39 -13.88 -28.06
CA ALA A 444 11.11 -12.45 -28.20
C ALA A 444 11.81 -11.87 -29.46
N PRO A 445 11.15 -10.96 -30.21
CA PRO A 445 11.72 -10.32 -31.41
C PRO A 445 13.12 -9.74 -31.18
N GLN A 446 14.04 -9.98 -32.11
CA GLN A 446 15.41 -9.43 -32.03
C GLN A 446 15.46 -7.98 -32.56
N PRO A 447 16.39 -7.14 -32.05
CA PRO A 447 16.75 -5.89 -32.69
C PRO A 447 17.26 -6.10 -34.12
N PRO A 448 17.07 -5.13 -35.04
CA PRO A 448 17.69 -5.19 -36.35
C PRO A 448 19.22 -5.12 -36.23
N GLU A 449 19.93 -5.93 -37.00
CA GLU A 449 21.39 -5.88 -37.05
C GLU A 449 21.86 -4.56 -37.67
N HIS A 450 22.69 -3.79 -36.96
CA HIS A 450 23.32 -2.59 -37.50
C HIS A 450 24.48 -2.97 -38.44
N PRO A 451 24.41 -2.69 -39.76
CA PRO A 451 25.33 -3.27 -40.74
C PRO A 451 26.82 -2.89 -40.58
N ASP A 452 27.11 -1.80 -39.88
CA ASP A 452 28.47 -1.25 -39.75
C ASP A 452 29.27 -1.86 -38.60
N ALA A 453 28.62 -2.49 -37.62
CA ALA A 453 29.30 -3.12 -36.48
C ALA A 453 30.20 -4.32 -36.88
N ALA A 454 30.01 -4.87 -38.08
CA ALA A 454 30.78 -5.99 -38.60
C ALA A 454 32.13 -5.60 -39.26
N LYS A 455 32.37 -4.32 -39.56
CA LYS A 455 33.44 -3.91 -40.49
C LYS A 455 34.85 -3.83 -39.90
N GLU A 456 35.00 -3.67 -38.58
CA GLU A 456 36.33 -3.47 -37.96
C GLU A 456 37.21 -4.73 -37.86
N LYS A 457 36.68 -5.94 -38.10
CA LYS A 457 37.41 -7.20 -37.85
C LYS A 457 38.11 -7.83 -39.07
N THR A 458 38.10 -7.19 -40.23
CA THR A 458 38.56 -7.82 -41.50
C THR A 458 39.60 -7.00 -42.27
N ALA A 459 40.33 -6.10 -41.60
CA ALA A 459 41.34 -5.22 -42.21
C ALA A 459 42.77 -5.49 -41.69
N ALA A 460 43.15 -6.75 -41.48
CA ALA A 460 44.37 -7.12 -40.74
C ALA A 460 45.26 -8.23 -41.33
N THR A 461 45.15 -8.58 -42.63
CA THR A 461 46.23 -9.31 -43.34
C THR A 461 46.14 -9.20 -44.87
N LEU A 462 46.99 -8.36 -45.47
CA LEU A 462 47.47 -8.53 -46.86
C LEU A 462 48.97 -8.19 -46.90
N PHE A 463 49.81 -9.23 -46.82
CA PHE A 463 51.24 -9.09 -47.08
C PHE A 463 51.48 -8.95 -48.59
N PHE A 464 52.13 -7.87 -49.02
CA PHE A 464 52.68 -7.75 -50.37
C PHE A 464 54.14 -8.22 -50.36
N PRO A 465 54.51 -9.30 -51.08
CA PRO A 465 55.91 -9.66 -51.27
C PRO A 465 56.57 -8.70 -52.26
N THR A 466 57.75 -8.17 -51.92
CA THR A 466 58.55 -7.33 -52.82
C THR A 466 59.20 -8.18 -53.91
N TRP A 467 59.10 -7.74 -55.16
CA TRP A 467 59.60 -8.46 -56.33
C TRP A 467 60.98 -7.93 -56.73
N GLN A 468 61.99 -8.82 -56.82
CA GLN A 468 63.31 -8.50 -57.35
C GLN A 468 63.43 -8.99 -58.80
N PRO A 469 63.86 -8.14 -59.76
CA PRO A 469 64.24 -8.57 -61.10
C PRO A 469 65.72 -8.98 -61.17
N ALA A 470 65.99 -10.02 -61.95
CA ALA A 470 67.28 -10.49 -62.45
C ALA A 470 66.98 -11.15 -63.84
N PRO A 471 67.94 -11.34 -64.77
CA PRO A 471 69.38 -11.59 -64.57
C PRO A 471 70.27 -10.34 -64.59
#